data_AF-A0A1Q5PUU1-F1
#
_entry.id   AF-A0A1Q5PUU1-F1
#
_cell.length_a   1.000
_cell.length_b   1.000
_cell.length_c   1.000
_cell.angle_alpha   90.00
_cell.angle_beta   90.00
_cell.angle_gamma   90.00
#
_symmetry.space_group_name_H-M   'P 1'
#
loop_
_entity.id
_entity.type
_entity.pdbx_description
1 polymer ?
#
loop_
_entity_poly.entity_id
_entity_poly.type
_entity_poly.pdbx_seq_one_letter_code
_entity_poly.pdbx_strand_id
1 'polypeptide(L)' 'MRKYGARGLRFLFVEAGHVAASMGLAASALELGAVECGSLCDDEVHDLLGIDGLFETYIHSVIVGRRTS' A
#
# COMPACT_ATOMS: atom_id res chain seq x y z
N MET A 1 -9.08 7.15 -13.51
CA MET A 1 -10.11 6.53 -14.40
C MET A 1 -10.03 6.92 -15.89
N ARG A 2 -9.40 8.03 -16.29
CA ARG A 2 -9.43 8.57 -17.66
C ARG A 2 -9.15 7.57 -18.81
N LYS A 3 -8.19 6.65 -18.66
CA LYS A 3 -7.77 5.71 -19.73
C LYS A 3 -8.57 4.40 -19.77
N TYR A 4 -8.96 3.86 -18.61
CA TYR A 4 -9.55 2.52 -18.50
C TYR A 4 -10.95 2.51 -17.87
N GLY A 5 -11.52 3.68 -17.56
CA GLY A 5 -12.79 3.83 -16.87
C GLY A 5 -12.80 3.06 -15.55
N ALA A 6 -13.91 2.35 -15.29
CA ALA A 6 -14.09 1.49 -14.12
C ALA A 6 -13.08 0.33 -14.04
N ARG A 7 -12.52 -0.14 -15.17
CA ARG A 7 -11.46 -1.17 -15.15
C ARG A 7 -10.16 -0.66 -14.55
N GLY A 8 -9.95 0.66 -14.53
CA GLY A 8 -8.79 1.28 -13.89
C GLY A 8 -8.68 0.92 -12.41
N LEU A 9 -9.81 0.77 -11.71
CA LEU A 9 -9.81 0.38 -10.30
C LEU A 9 -9.26 -1.04 -10.08
N ARG A 10 -9.54 -1.97 -11.01
CA ARG A 10 -8.99 -3.33 -10.92
C ARG A 10 -7.46 -3.32 -11.10
N PHE A 11 -6.97 -2.55 -12.07
CA PHE A 11 -5.54 -2.42 -12.27
C PHE A 11 -4.85 -1.74 -11.09
N LEU A 12 -5.50 -0.74 -10.47
CA LEU A 12 -4.97 -0.07 -9.30
C LEU A 12 -4.66 -1.06 -8.15
N PHE A 13 -5.56 -2.01 -7.87
CA PHE A 13 -5.31 -3.05 -6.86
C PHE A 13 -4.20 -4.03 -7.27
N VAL A 14 -4.10 -4.37 -8.55
CA VAL A 14 -3.00 -5.22 -9.06
C VAL A 14 -1.65 -4.52 -8.90
N GLU A 15 -1.56 -3.24 -9.26
CA GLU A 15 -0.35 -2.45 -9.10
C GLU A 15 0.02 -2.27 -7.61
N ALA A 16 -0.95 -2.00 -6.74
CA ALA A 16 -0.72 -1.93 -5.30
C ALA A 16 -0.13 -3.24 -4.75
N GLY A 17 -0.67 -4.39 -5.16
CA GLY A 17 -0.13 -5.70 -4.79
C GLY A 17 1.28 -5.96 -5.34
N HIS A 18 1.58 -5.54 -6.58
CA HIS A 18 2.93 -5.64 -7.15
C HIS A 18 3.95 -4.81 -6.38
N VAL A 19 3.58 -3.58 -5.98
CA VAL A 19 4.43 -2.72 -5.15
C VAL A 19 4.67 -3.37 -3.79
N ALA A 20 3.63 -3.89 -3.15
CA ALA A 20 3.73 -4.52 -1.84
C ALA A 20 4.63 -5.77 -1.85
N ALA A 21 4.46 -6.65 -2.84
CA ALA A 21 5.34 -7.80 -3.04
C ALA A 21 6.80 -7.38 -3.27
N SER A 22 7.03 -6.32 -4.04
CA SER A 22 8.36 -5.77 -4.28
C SER A 22 9.00 -5.23 -3.00
N MET A 23 8.21 -4.55 -2.15
CA MET A 23 8.65 -4.09 -0.84
C MET A 23 9.02 -5.26 0.08
N GLY A 24 8.24 -6.35 0.07
CA GLY A 24 8.55 -7.56 0.83
C GLY A 24 9.87 -8.20 0.42
N LEU A 25 10.14 -8.31 -0.89
CA LEU A 25 11.41 -8.82 -1.41
C LEU A 25 12.59 -7.90 -1.05
N ALA A 26 12.42 -6.59 -1.17
CA ALA A 26 13.43 -5.61 -0.78
C ALA A 26 13.74 -5.68 0.72
N ALA A 27 12.71 -5.76 1.57
CA ALA A 27 12.87 -5.90 3.01
C ALA A 27 13.63 -7.18 3.37
N SER A 28 13.30 -8.31 2.72
CA SER A 28 14.02 -9.58 2.89
C SER A 28 15.50 -9.46 2.51
N ALA A 29 15.82 -8.83 1.38
CA ALA A 29 17.19 -8.61 0.92
C ALA A 29 18.00 -7.69 1.86
N LEU A 30 17.32 -6.79 2.58
CA LEU A 30 17.91 -5.87 3.57
C LEU A 30 17.91 -6.44 5.00
N GLU A 31 17.57 -7.72 5.18
CA GLU A 31 17.45 -8.37 6.50
C GLU A 31 16.45 -7.66 7.44
N LEU A 32 15.44 -7.02 6.87
CA LEU A 32 14.32 -6.41 7.59
C LEU A 32 13.13 -7.37 7.68
N GLY A 33 12.24 -7.10 8.64
CA GLY A 33 10.90 -7.69 8.66
C GLY A 33 9.90 -6.79 7.93
N ALA A 34 8.97 -7.39 7.18
CA ALA A 34 7.87 -6.68 6.55
C ALA A 34 6.55 -7.47 6.71
N VAL A 35 5.45 -6.75 6.95
CA VAL A 35 4.10 -7.31 7.08
C VAL A 35 3.14 -6.47 6.23
N GLU A 36 2.44 -7.14 5.33
CA GLU A 36 1.30 -6.59 4.59
C GLU A 36 0.17 -6.27 5.57
N CYS A 37 -0.34 -5.02 5.57
CA CYS A 37 -1.36 -4.59 6.50
C CYS A 37 -2.52 -3.89 5.77
N GLY A 38 -3.66 -4.59 5.70
CA GLY A 38 -4.91 -4.06 5.14
C GLY A 38 -5.94 -3.66 6.21
N SER A 39 -5.57 -3.64 7.49
CA SER A 39 -6.50 -3.41 8.62
C SER A 39 -6.45 -2.00 9.20
N LEU A 40 -5.85 -1.04 8.48
CA LEU A 40 -5.84 0.36 8.88
C LEU A 40 -7.21 1.01 8.61
N CYS A 41 -7.57 1.99 9.44
CA CYS A 41 -8.76 2.82 9.22
C CYS A 41 -8.43 3.87 8.15
N ASP A 42 -9.09 3.79 7.00
CA ASP A 42 -8.86 4.68 5.86
C ASP A 42 -8.94 6.16 6.27
N ASP A 43 -9.96 6.55 7.03
CA ASP A 43 -10.18 7.93 7.47
C ASP A 43 -9.01 8.43 8.34
N GLU A 44 -8.52 7.63 9.28
CA GLU A 44 -7.38 7.99 10.12
C GLU A 44 -6.08 8.13 9.30
N VAL A 45 -5.90 7.27 8.31
CA VAL A 45 -4.75 7.35 7.39
C VAL A 45 -4.86 8.60 6.51
N HIS A 46 -6.06 8.92 6.04
CA HIS A 46 -6.28 10.10 5.21
C HIS A 46 -6.01 11.38 5.99
N ASP A 47 -6.54 11.48 7.20
CA ASP A 47 -6.29 12.61 8.11
C ASP A 47 -4.80 12.77 8.43
N LEU A 48 -4.11 11.66 8.70
CA LEU A 48 -2.69 11.68 9.03
C LEU A 48 -1.80 12.10 7.85
N LEU A 49 -2.14 11.66 6.63
CA LEU A 49 -1.33 11.89 5.44
C LEU A 49 -1.81 13.08 4.60
N GLY A 50 -2.91 13.72 4.96
CA GLY A 50 -3.51 14.82 4.21
C GLY A 50 -4.12 14.38 2.88
N ILE A 51 -4.63 13.16 2.80
CA ILE A 51 -5.27 12.59 1.60
C ILE A 51 -6.72 13.06 1.54
N ASP A 52 -7.20 13.46 0.35
CA ASP A 52 -8.54 14.06 0.19
C ASP A 52 -9.70 13.04 0.12
N GLY A 53 -9.39 11.76 -0.10
CA GLY A 53 -10.39 10.69 -0.26
C GLY A 53 -11.20 10.75 -1.56
N LEU A 54 -10.95 11.72 -2.44
CA LEU A 54 -11.71 12.00 -3.66
C LEU A 54 -10.91 11.70 -4.92
N PHE A 55 -9.72 12.29 -5.03
CA PHE A 55 -8.80 12.07 -6.14
C PHE A 55 -7.62 11.18 -5.73
N GLU A 56 -7.33 11.16 -4.43
CA GLU A 56 -6.32 10.31 -3.80
C GLU A 56 -7.00 9.50 -2.69
N THR A 57 -6.56 8.25 -2.51
CA THR A 57 -7.07 7.41 -1.42
C THR A 57 -6.01 6.42 -0.98
N TYR A 58 -6.06 6.07 0.30
CA TYR A 58 -5.35 4.93 0.85
C TYR A 58 -5.88 3.62 0.23
N ILE A 59 -4.97 2.68 -0.04
CA ILE A 59 -5.30 1.40 -0.69
C ILE A 59 -4.74 0.23 0.11
N HIS A 60 -3.48 0.36 0.53
CA HIS A 60 -2.75 -0.71 1.18
C HIS A 60 -1.50 -0.17 1.89
N SER A 61 -1.01 -0.89 2.89
CA SER A 61 0.22 -0.56 3.58
C SER A 61 1.10 -1.79 3.80
N VAL A 62 2.41 -1.54 3.90
CA VAL A 62 3.39 -2.53 4.32
C VAL A 62 4.13 -1.95 5.52
N ILE A 63 4.02 -2.62 6.66
CA ILE A 63 4.73 -2.25 7.88
C ILE A 63 6.13 -2.87 7.81
N VAL A 64 7.16 -2.03 7.88
CA VAL A 64 8.56 -2.47 7.85
C VAL A 64 9.22 -2.22 9.20
N GLY A 65 9.98 -3.18 9.69
CA GLY A 65 10.68 -3.10 10.97
C GLY A 65 12.01 -3.83 10.96
N ARG A 66 12.81 -3.62 12.01
CA ARG A 66 14.04 -4.39 12.18
C ARG A 66 13.71 -5.82 12.54
N ARG A 67 14.42 -6.77 11.92
CA ARG A 67 14.38 -8.16 12.33
C ARG A 67 15.15 -8.28 13.65
N THR A 68 14.43 -8.52 14.74
CA THR A 68 15.07 -8.81 16.03
C THR A 68 15.36 -10.31 16.05
N SER A 69 16.62 -10.67 16.26
CA SER A 69 17.10 -12.06 16.35
C SER A 69 16.47 -12.82 17.51
#